data_AF-Q4S7M7-F1
#
_entry.id   AF-Q4S7M7-F1
#
_cell.length_a   1.000
_cell.length_b   1.000
_cell.length_c   1.000
_cell.angle_alpha   90.00
_cell.angle_beta   90.00
_cell.angle_gamma   90.00
#
_symmetry.space_group_name_H-M   'P 1'
#
loop_
_entity.id
_entity.type
_entity.pdbx_description
1 polymer ?
#
loop_
_entity_poly.entity_id
_entity_poly.type
_entity_poly.pdbx_seq_one_letter_code
_entity_poly.pdbx_strand_id
1 'polypeptide(L)'
;KFEKEAQIHSIDIGNEGSAFIEILVGNSSVVREQDFEVILVTSSFMSPTESRNGTNMNRVRFFGPNLLQKNTAQEKWDRVKIVCTQPYNKNIAYGLAFVKFHSPPDKDDPLPATSPKMTKLGQFRVKDESPSSGPSLQPGSLFFSRESATKSSTS
;
A
#
# COMPACT_ATOMS: atom_id res chain seq x y z
N LYS A 1 -16.25 -16.18 5.13
CA LYS A 1 -16.24 -16.64 6.53
C LYS A 1 -14.83 -17.11 6.84
N PHE A 2 -14.24 -16.66 7.94
CA PHE A 2 -12.92 -17.10 8.37
C PHE A 2 -12.98 -18.49 9.02
N GLU A 3 -11.87 -19.21 9.00
CA GLU A 3 -11.74 -20.51 9.67
C GLU A 3 -11.71 -20.35 11.20
N LYS A 4 -11.09 -19.27 11.67
CA LYS A 4 -10.97 -18.90 13.08
C LYS A 4 -11.30 -17.42 13.25
N GLU A 5 -11.78 -17.05 14.43
CA GLU A 5 -11.96 -15.66 14.82
C GLU A 5 -10.60 -14.94 14.79
N ALA A 6 -10.47 -13.93 13.93
CA ALA A 6 -9.23 -13.21 13.71
C ALA A 6 -9.43 -11.71 13.90
N GLN A 7 -8.40 -11.06 14.40
CA GLN A 7 -8.33 -9.60 14.44
C GLN A 7 -7.86 -9.09 13.07
N ILE A 8 -8.50 -8.05 12.55
CA ILE A 8 -8.15 -7.44 11.26
C ILE A 8 -7.31 -6.18 11.51
N HIS A 9 -6.07 -6.19 11.07
CA HIS A 9 -5.14 -5.05 11.20
C HIS A 9 -5.11 -4.16 9.95
N SER A 10 -5.11 -4.77 8.77
CA SER A 10 -5.16 -4.06 7.50
C SER A 10 -5.93 -4.86 6.45
N ILE A 11 -6.45 -4.16 5.45
CA ILE A 11 -7.24 -4.74 4.37
C ILE A 11 -6.73 -4.23 3.03
N ASP A 12 -6.47 -5.13 2.09
CA ASP A 12 -6.12 -4.79 0.72
C ASP A 12 -7.28 -5.16 -0.18
N ILE A 13 -7.66 -4.24 -1.06
CA ILE A 13 -8.83 -4.42 -1.92
C ILE A 13 -8.42 -4.13 -3.37
N GLY A 14 -8.58 -5.12 -4.23
CA GLY A 14 -8.54 -4.98 -5.67
C GLY A 14 -9.96 -4.82 -6.20
N ASN A 15 -10.27 -3.66 -6.77
CA ASN A 15 -11.56 -3.40 -7.39
C ASN A 15 -11.72 -4.18 -8.70
N GLU A 16 -12.98 -4.47 -9.08
CA GLU A 16 -13.36 -4.90 -10.42
C GLU A 16 -14.63 -4.14 -10.83
N GLY A 17 -14.50 -2.87 -11.20
CA GLY A 17 -15.62 -2.08 -11.72
C GLY A 17 -16.65 -1.57 -10.69
N SER A 18 -16.42 -1.76 -9.38
CA SER A 18 -17.27 -1.19 -8.33
C SER A 18 -16.92 0.28 -8.07
N ALA A 19 -17.94 1.13 -7.90
CA ALA A 19 -17.71 2.55 -7.57
C ALA A 19 -17.40 2.75 -6.09
N PHE A 20 -18.14 2.05 -5.24
CA PHE A 20 -18.00 2.10 -3.79
C PHE A 20 -17.89 0.68 -3.23
N ILE A 21 -17.02 0.51 -2.25
CA ILE A 21 -16.86 -0.74 -1.52
C ILE A 21 -16.88 -0.43 -0.02
N GLU A 22 -17.70 -1.18 0.70
CA GLU A 22 -17.83 -1.14 2.16
C GLU A 22 -17.58 -2.54 2.72
N ILE A 23 -16.94 -2.60 3.89
CA ILE A 23 -16.70 -3.85 4.60
C ILE A 23 -17.30 -3.76 5.99
N LEU A 24 -18.14 -4.74 6.29
CA LEU A 24 -18.70 -4.98 7.60
C LEU A 24 -18.22 -6.32 8.13
N VAL A 25 -18.17 -6.44 9.45
CA VAL A 25 -17.75 -7.64 10.16
C VAL A 25 -18.81 -8.04 11.17
N GLY A 26 -18.84 -9.32 11.52
CA GLY A 26 -19.78 -9.85 12.49
C GLY A 26 -19.27 -11.17 13.06
N ASN A 27 -19.95 -11.62 14.11
CA ASN A 27 -19.66 -12.89 14.77
C ASN A 27 -20.71 -13.95 14.39
N SER A 28 -20.29 -15.20 14.17
CA SER A 28 -21.19 -16.27 13.76
C SER A 28 -22.11 -16.75 14.87
N SER A 29 -21.74 -16.46 16.12
CA SER A 29 -22.58 -16.60 17.30
C SER A 29 -23.84 -15.75 17.24
N VAL A 30 -23.85 -14.71 16.40
CA VAL A 30 -24.97 -13.80 16.22
C VAL A 30 -25.70 -14.11 14.91
N VAL A 31 -26.99 -14.43 15.01
CA VAL A 31 -27.80 -14.98 13.90
C VAL A 31 -28.34 -13.87 12.99
N ARG A 32 -28.38 -12.62 13.43
CA ARG A 32 -29.08 -11.54 12.72
C ARG A 32 -28.12 -10.76 11.82
N GLU A 33 -28.56 -10.49 10.59
CA GLU A 33 -27.84 -9.60 9.65
C GLU A 33 -27.76 -8.14 10.12
N GLN A 34 -28.47 -7.78 11.19
CA GLN A 34 -28.45 -6.43 11.77
C GLN A 34 -27.27 -6.18 12.71
N ASP A 35 -26.56 -7.22 13.11
CA ASP A 35 -25.47 -7.11 14.07
C ASP A 35 -24.09 -7.08 13.37
N PHE A 36 -24.05 -6.68 12.09
CA PHE A 36 -22.81 -6.41 11.38
C PHE A 36 -22.31 -5.00 11.69
N GLU A 37 -21.06 -4.89 12.11
CA GLU A 37 -20.39 -3.63 12.38
C GLU A 37 -19.51 -3.18 11.21
N VAL A 38 -19.46 -1.88 10.96
CA VAL A 38 -18.67 -1.31 9.86
C VAL A 38 -17.19 -1.22 10.26
N ILE A 39 -16.34 -2.06 9.67
CA ILE A 39 -14.88 -1.98 9.85
C ILE A 39 -14.23 -1.01 8.87
N LEU A 40 -14.72 -0.98 7.63
CA LEU A 40 -14.27 -0.05 6.59
C LEU A 40 -15.48 0.70 6.07
N VAL A 41 -15.51 2.00 6.35
CA VAL A 41 -16.52 2.91 5.81
C VAL A 41 -16.53 2.87 4.29
N THR A 42 -17.72 3.06 3.71
CA THR A 42 -17.93 3.15 2.26
C THR A 42 -16.84 3.98 1.58
N SER A 43 -15.97 3.30 0.83
CA SER A 43 -14.78 3.86 0.21
C SER A 43 -14.95 3.92 -1.30
N SER A 44 -14.65 5.08 -1.90
CA SER A 44 -14.73 5.26 -3.36
C SER A 44 -13.51 4.64 -4.06
N PHE A 45 -13.77 3.81 -5.06
CA PHE A 45 -12.75 3.23 -5.95
C PHE A 45 -12.84 3.78 -7.37
N MET A 46 -14.01 4.29 -7.78
CA MET A 46 -14.20 4.96 -9.05
C MET A 46 -14.99 6.24 -8.85
N SER A 47 -14.63 7.28 -9.59
CA SER A 47 -15.45 8.47 -9.74
C SER A 47 -16.67 8.19 -10.64
N PRO A 48 -17.70 9.06 -10.63
CA PRO A 48 -18.85 8.92 -11.53
C PRO A 48 -18.45 8.91 -13.02
N THR A 49 -17.44 9.70 -13.39
CA THR A 49 -16.94 9.77 -14.77
C THR A 49 -16.19 8.49 -15.16
N GLU A 50 -15.32 7.99 -14.28
CA GLU A 50 -14.63 6.71 -14.51
C GLU A 50 -15.61 5.55 -14.63
N SER A 51 -16.65 5.53 -13.80
CA SER A 51 -17.67 4.47 -13.81
C SER A 51 -18.50 4.44 -15.10
N ARG A 52 -18.86 5.62 -15.64
CA ARG A 52 -19.59 5.72 -16.93
C ARG A 52 -18.70 5.34 -18.11
N ASN A 53 -17.43 5.73 -18.08
CA ASN A 53 -16.50 5.50 -19.18
C ASN A 53 -15.79 4.14 -19.11
N GLY A 54 -15.93 3.39 -18.00
CA GLY A 54 -15.27 2.10 -17.82
C GLY A 54 -13.75 2.20 -17.69
N THR A 55 -13.23 3.32 -17.18
CA THR A 55 -11.78 3.53 -17.01
C THR A 55 -11.36 3.23 -15.57
N ASN A 56 -10.12 2.74 -15.38
CA ASN A 56 -9.55 2.43 -14.05
C ASN A 56 -10.37 1.43 -13.20
N MET A 57 -10.97 0.42 -13.84
CA MET A 57 -11.86 -0.54 -13.17
C MET A 57 -11.11 -1.43 -12.15
N ASN A 58 -9.82 -1.69 -12.35
CA ASN A 58 -9.01 -2.61 -11.52
C ASN A 58 -8.15 -1.90 -10.47
N ARG A 59 -8.59 -0.74 -9.96
CA ARG A 59 -7.84 0.05 -8.98
C ARG A 59 -7.67 -0.73 -7.66
N VAL A 60 -6.44 -0.82 -7.17
CA VAL A 60 -6.12 -1.43 -5.87
C VAL A 60 -5.94 -0.33 -4.81
N ARG A 61 -6.49 -0.55 -3.61
CA ARG A 61 -6.28 0.33 -2.46
C ARG A 61 -5.89 -0.48 -1.22
N PHE A 62 -5.00 0.09 -0.42
CA PHE A 62 -4.53 -0.46 0.84
C PHE A 62 -5.13 0.33 2.00
N PHE A 63 -5.79 -0.37 2.92
CA PHE A 63 -6.40 0.21 4.11
C PHE A 63 -5.61 -0.24 5.32
N GLY A 64 -4.71 0.62 5.79
CA GLY A 64 -3.99 0.40 7.04
C GLY A 64 -4.88 0.60 8.27
N PRO A 65 -4.37 0.31 9.48
CA PRO A 65 -5.14 0.37 10.73
C PRO A 65 -5.69 1.77 11.05
N ASN A 66 -5.10 2.83 10.48
CA ASN A 66 -5.56 4.20 10.66
C ASN A 66 -6.82 4.54 9.85
N LEU A 67 -7.12 3.77 8.81
CA LEU A 67 -8.29 3.95 7.93
C LEU A 67 -9.45 3.02 8.31
N LEU A 68 -9.19 2.06 9.20
CA LEU A 68 -10.21 1.15 9.73
C LEU A 68 -10.82 1.73 11.00
N GLN A 69 -12.06 1.30 11.28
CA GLN A 69 -12.75 1.70 12.49
C GLN A 69 -12.08 1.09 13.72
N LYS A 70 -11.58 1.93 14.64
CA LYS A 70 -10.75 1.46 15.76
C LYS A 70 -11.46 0.50 16.71
N ASN A 71 -12.72 0.77 17.02
CA ASN A 71 -13.52 -0.08 17.92
C ASN A 71 -13.65 -1.49 17.33
N THR A 72 -14.09 -1.54 16.08
CA THR A 72 -14.29 -2.80 15.36
C THR A 72 -12.98 -3.51 15.05
N ALA A 73 -11.89 -2.81 14.75
CA ALA A 73 -10.58 -3.42 14.46
C ALA A 73 -9.87 -4.00 15.70
N GLN A 74 -10.30 -3.65 16.93
CA GLN A 74 -9.75 -4.23 18.16
C GLN A 74 -10.36 -5.59 18.51
N GLU A 75 -11.54 -5.88 17.98
CA GLU A 75 -12.26 -7.12 18.23
C GLU A 75 -11.86 -8.22 17.24
N LYS A 76 -12.25 -9.46 17.57
CA LYS A 76 -12.06 -10.62 16.71
C LYS A 76 -13.38 -10.94 16.02
N TRP A 77 -13.29 -11.27 14.73
CA TRP A 77 -14.44 -11.52 13.89
C TRP A 77 -14.25 -12.81 13.10
N ASP A 78 -15.34 -13.48 12.77
CA ASP A 78 -15.34 -14.70 11.93
C ASP A 78 -16.14 -14.53 10.63
N ARG A 79 -17.00 -13.51 10.55
CA ARG A 79 -17.80 -13.20 9.37
C ARG A 79 -17.43 -11.82 8.86
N VAL A 80 -17.37 -11.73 7.54
CA VAL A 80 -17.16 -10.49 6.82
C VAL A 80 -18.22 -10.40 5.75
N LYS A 81 -18.87 -9.24 5.66
CA LYS A 81 -19.80 -8.86 4.61
C LYS A 81 -19.15 -7.74 3.82
N ILE A 82 -19.05 -7.95 2.51
CA ILE A 82 -18.47 -6.95 1.61
C ILE A 82 -19.59 -6.47 0.70
N VAL A 83 -19.83 -5.16 0.71
CA VAL A 83 -20.87 -4.53 -0.08
C VAL A 83 -20.21 -3.75 -1.21
N CYS A 84 -20.45 -4.19 -2.43
CA CYS A 84 -19.97 -3.55 -3.64
C CYS A 84 -21.14 -2.81 -4.30
N THR A 85 -20.95 -1.53 -4.62
CA THR A 85 -22.01 -0.69 -5.18
C THR A 85 -21.51 0.03 -6.42
N GLN A 86 -22.27 -0.06 -7.52
CA GLN A 86 -22.03 0.66 -8.76
C GLN A 86 -23.31 1.37 -9.23
N PRO A 87 -23.54 2.63 -8.79
CA PRO A 87 -24.77 3.34 -9.10
C PRO A 87 -24.73 4.03 -10.48
N TYR A 88 -23.53 4.25 -11.04
CA TYR A 88 -23.34 5.10 -12.22
C TYR A 88 -23.38 4.31 -13.54
N ASN A 89 -23.18 3.00 -13.48
CA ASN A 89 -23.18 2.14 -14.66
C ASN A 89 -23.78 0.76 -14.34
N LYS A 90 -25.04 0.57 -14.72
CA LYS A 90 -25.78 -0.69 -14.48
C LYS A 90 -25.55 -1.75 -15.56
N ASN A 91 -24.85 -1.39 -16.64
CA ASN A 91 -24.68 -2.24 -17.82
C ASN A 91 -23.39 -3.06 -17.79
N ILE A 92 -22.59 -2.92 -16.72
CA ILE A 92 -21.34 -3.64 -16.52
C ILE A 92 -21.49 -4.65 -15.39
N ALA A 93 -20.83 -5.80 -15.52
CA ALA A 93 -20.57 -6.64 -14.36
C ALA A 93 -19.56 -5.91 -13.46
N TYR A 94 -19.81 -5.92 -12.16
CA TYR A 94 -18.93 -5.30 -11.17
C TYR A 94 -18.80 -6.18 -9.94
N GLY A 95 -17.71 -5.98 -9.21
CA GLY A 95 -17.41 -6.70 -7.98
C GLY A 95 -16.01 -6.37 -7.49
N LEU A 96 -15.27 -7.41 -7.13
CA LEU A 96 -13.92 -7.33 -6.60
C LEU A 96 -13.02 -8.32 -7.34
N ALA A 97 -11.80 -7.90 -7.63
CA ALA A 97 -10.76 -8.77 -8.14
C ALA A 97 -10.18 -9.62 -6.99
N PHE A 98 -9.86 -8.97 -5.86
CA PHE A 98 -9.41 -9.66 -4.66
C PHE A 98 -9.67 -8.83 -3.40
N VAL A 99 -9.73 -9.51 -2.27
CA VAL A 99 -9.69 -8.90 -0.94
C VAL A 99 -8.73 -9.69 -0.07
N LYS A 100 -7.83 -9.00 0.63
CA LYS A 100 -6.86 -9.61 1.52
C LYS A 100 -6.96 -8.98 2.90
N PHE A 101 -7.14 -9.83 3.91
CA PHE A 101 -7.15 -9.41 5.30
C PHE A 101 -5.81 -9.78 5.92
N HIS A 102 -5.21 -8.85 6.65
CA HIS A 102 -3.98 -9.08 7.39
C HIS A 102 -4.29 -9.04 8.88
N SER A 103 -3.86 -10.07 9.60
CA SER A 103 -3.85 -10.06 11.05
C SER A 103 -2.68 -9.22 11.58
N PRO A 104 -2.76 -8.72 12.82
CA PRO A 104 -1.60 -8.13 13.48
C PRO A 104 -0.41 -9.11 13.43
N PRO A 105 0.83 -8.62 13.27
CA PRO A 105 2.00 -9.48 13.32
C PRO A 105 2.12 -10.09 14.72
N ASP A 106 2.19 -11.43 14.79
CA ASP A 106 2.51 -12.11 16.04
C ASP A 106 3.93 -11.72 16.47
N LYS A 107 4.12 -11.50 17.78
CA LYS A 107 5.40 -11.03 18.35
C LYS A 107 6.57 -12.00 18.14
N ASP A 108 6.30 -13.23 17.73
CA ASP A 108 7.29 -14.30 17.54
C ASP A 108 7.64 -14.60 16.08
N ASP A 109 7.02 -13.92 15.10
CA ASP A 109 7.45 -14.03 13.70
C ASP A 109 8.58 -13.04 13.40
N PRO A 110 9.71 -13.49 12.82
CA PRO A 110 10.78 -12.60 12.42
C PRO A 110 10.24 -11.65 11.36
N LEU A 111 10.14 -10.37 11.74
CA LEU A 111 9.86 -9.25 10.85
C LEU A 111 10.53 -9.49 9.49
N PRO A 112 9.80 -9.55 8.35
CA PRO A 112 10.46 -9.49 7.06
C PRO A 112 11.25 -8.19 7.02
N ALA A 113 12.57 -8.35 7.04
CA ALA A 113 13.55 -7.27 7.06
C ALA A 113 13.56 -6.54 5.70
N THR A 114 12.50 -5.81 5.39
CA THR A 114 12.45 -4.89 4.24
C THR A 114 11.60 -3.68 4.57
N SER A 115 11.98 -2.97 5.62
CA SER A 115 11.98 -1.51 5.53
C SER A 115 13.40 -1.07 5.86
N PRO A 116 14.19 -0.58 4.87
CA PRO A 116 15.38 0.16 5.23
C PRO A 116 14.89 1.37 5.98
N LYS A 117 15.03 1.33 7.31
CA LYS A 117 14.89 2.49 8.18
C LYS A 117 15.74 3.57 7.53
N MET A 118 15.11 4.55 6.90
CA MET A 118 15.75 5.79 6.50
C MET A 118 16.29 6.42 7.78
N THR A 119 17.53 6.10 8.13
CA THR A 119 18.29 6.89 9.08
C THR A 119 18.58 8.20 8.38
N LYS A 120 17.75 9.21 8.69
CA LYS A 120 18.08 10.63 8.76
C LYS A 120 19.13 11.10 7.74
N LEU A 121 18.67 11.73 6.66
CA LEU A 121 19.49 12.55 5.75
C LEU A 121 20.32 13.55 6.56
N GLY A 122 21.63 13.29 6.63
CA GLY A 122 22.67 14.09 7.25
C GLY A 122 24.04 13.40 7.08
N GLN A 123 25.05 14.20 6.72
CA GLN A 123 26.45 13.91 6.36
C GLN A 123 26.93 12.44 6.44
N PHE A 124 26.86 11.80 5.27
CA PHE A 124 27.89 10.95 4.66
C PHE A 124 28.71 10.05 5.59
N ARG A 125 28.44 8.75 5.58
CA ARG A 125 29.33 7.74 6.15
C ARG A 125 30.24 7.17 5.05
N VAL A 126 31.43 7.73 4.96
CA VAL A 126 32.56 7.13 4.24
C VAL A 126 32.90 5.82 4.92
N LYS A 127 32.93 4.75 4.15
CA LYS A 127 33.53 3.48 4.54
C LYS A 127 35.04 3.64 4.38
N ASP A 128 35.78 3.66 5.49
CA ASP A 128 37.25 3.58 5.45
C ASP A 128 37.65 2.19 4.94
N GLU A 129 38.06 2.13 3.67
CA GLU A 129 38.85 1.03 3.12
C GLU A 129 40.29 1.56 2.94
N SER A 130 41.22 0.94 3.65
CA SER A 130 42.66 1.21 3.62
C SER A 130 43.27 0.92 2.22
N PRO A 131 44.44 1.51 1.90
CA PRO A 131 44.73 2.03 0.57
C PRO A 131 45.15 0.92 -0.40
N SER A 132 44.31 0.64 -1.40
CA SER A 132 44.76 -0.01 -2.62
C SER A 132 44.93 1.04 -3.73
N SER A 133 46.08 0.96 -4.38
CA SER A 133 46.65 1.88 -5.33
C SER A 133 45.74 2.05 -6.56
N GLY A 134 45.00 3.16 -6.62
CA GLY A 134 44.21 3.57 -7.79
C GLY A 134 43.93 5.08 -7.74
N PRO A 135 43.80 5.76 -8.88
CA PRO A 135 43.67 7.22 -8.88
C PRO A 135 42.38 7.61 -8.16
N SER A 136 42.52 8.37 -7.09
CA SER A 136 41.43 8.89 -6.28
C SER A 136 40.58 9.83 -7.12
N LEU A 137 39.41 9.37 -7.57
CA LEU A 137 38.41 10.22 -8.20
C LEU A 137 37.78 11.10 -7.11
N GLN A 138 38.27 12.33 -7.00
CA GLN A 138 37.66 13.34 -6.13
C GLN A 138 36.29 13.74 -6.70
N PRO A 139 35.21 13.71 -5.90
CA PRO A 139 33.91 14.24 -6.30
C PRO A 139 34.06 15.69 -6.79
N GLY A 140 33.64 15.95 -8.04
CA GLY A 140 33.80 17.26 -8.69
C GLY A 140 34.94 17.35 -9.72
N SER A 141 35.87 16.40 -9.75
CA SER A 141 37.00 16.42 -10.71
C SER A 141 36.58 16.35 -12.18
N LEU A 142 35.40 15.79 -12.50
CA LEU A 142 34.91 15.64 -13.87
C LEU A 142 34.37 16.95 -14.49
N PHE A 143 34.09 17.96 -13.67
CA PHE A 143 33.56 19.26 -14.13
C PHE A 143 34.64 20.33 -14.24
N PHE A 144 35.76 20.20 -13.52
CA PHE A 144 36.86 21.16 -13.54
C PHE A 144 37.89 20.92 -14.65
N SER A 145 37.94 19.73 -15.26
CA SER A 145 38.93 19.42 -16.30
C SER A 145 38.58 19.93 -17.70
N ARG A 146 37.59 20.83 -17.86
CA ARG A 146 37.27 21.43 -19.17
C ARG A 146 38.07 22.68 -19.53
N GLU A 147 39.01 23.11 -18.69
CA GLU A 147 39.78 24.34 -18.93
C GLU A 147 41.29 24.10 -19.05
N SER A 148 41.71 23.10 -19.84
CA SER A 148 43.14 22.91 -20.17
C SER A 148 43.41 22.25 -21.52
N ALA A 149 42.48 22.34 -22.49
CA ALA A 149 42.64 21.74 -23.82
C ALA A 149 42.65 22.75 -24.99
N THR A 150 43.02 24.01 -24.78
CA THR A 150 43.19 24.97 -25.89
C THR A 150 44.30 25.99 -25.65
N LYS A 151 45.54 25.55 -25.36
CA LYS A 151 46.76 26.33 -25.71
C LYS A 151 47.98 25.42 -25.99
N SER A 152 48.19 25.13 -27.27
CA SER A 152 49.51 24.94 -27.94
C SER A 152 49.23 24.87 -29.45
N SER A 153 49.46 25.97 -30.19
CA SER A 153 50.59 26.19 -31.12
C SER A 153 50.71 25.07 -32.17
N THR A 154 50.66 25.28 -33.49
CA THR A 154 51.44 26.18 -34.36
C THR A 154 50.85 26.02 -35.78
N SER A 155 50.67 27.07 -36.58
CA SER A 155 51.60 27.53 -37.64
C SER A 155 51.07 28.78 -38.30
#